data_AF-A0A935EI59-F1
#
_entry.id   AF-A0A935EI59-F1
#
_cell.length_a   1.000
_cell.length_b   1.000
_cell.length_c   1.000
_cell.angle_alpha   90.00
_cell.angle_beta   90.00
_cell.angle_gamma   90.00
#
_symmetry.space_group_name_H-M   'P 1'
#
loop_
_entity.id
_entity.type
_entity.pdbx_description
1 polymer ?
#
loop_
_entity_poly.entity_id
_entity_poly.type
_entity_poly.pdbx_seq_one_letter_code
_entity_poly.pdbx_strand_id
1 'polypeptide(L)' 'MKDMLYAVLALVTAVGAVFSWLQYTKSANSLFLVVFGVLVVATIALGALFMSGRVNKGEDIHITE' A
#
# COMPACT_ATOMS: atom_id res chain seq x y z
N MET A 1 12.27 -12.33 0.12
CA MET A 1 11.49 -12.29 1.38
C MET A 1 10.97 -10.89 1.72
N LYS A 2 11.82 -9.84 1.65
CA LYS A 2 11.42 -8.45 1.94
C LYS A 2 10.26 -7.95 1.05
N ASP A 3 10.27 -8.28 -0.24
CA ASP A 3 9.20 -7.86 -1.16
C ASP A 3 7.84 -8.49 -0.82
N MET A 4 7.86 -9.78 -0.42
CA MET A 4 6.64 -10.47 0.00
C MET A 4 6.08 -9.87 1.30
N LEU A 5 6.95 -9.44 2.21
CA LEU A 5 6.57 -8.70 3.41
C LEU A 5 5.92 -7.35 3.04
N TYR A 6 6.50 -6.57 2.12
CA TYR A 6 5.89 -5.30 1.69
C TYR A 6 4.53 -5.50 1.02
N ALA A 7 4.35 -6.55 0.22
CA ALA A 7 3.07 -6.89 -0.37
C ALA A 7 2.01 -7.24 0.69
N VAL A 8 2.37 -8.08 1.68
CA VAL A 8 1.45 -8.44 2.77
C VAL A 8 1.11 -7.22 3.63
N LEU A 9 2.09 -6.38 3.97
CA LEU A 9 1.85 -5.16 4.75
C LEU A 9 1.01 -4.14 3.96
N ALA A 10 1.22 -4.00 2.65
CA ALA A 10 0.38 -3.16 1.79
C ALA A 10 -1.07 -3.67 1.78
N LEU A 11 -1.28 -4.99 1.71
CA LEU A 11 -2.61 -5.58 1.77
C LEU A 11 -3.29 -5.37 3.14
N VAL A 12 -2.57 -5.60 4.23
CA VAL A 12 -3.10 -5.42 5.59
C VAL A 12 -3.48 -3.96 5.85
N THR A 13 -2.63 -3.02 5.45
CA THR A 13 -2.93 -1.58 5.57
C THR A 13 -4.12 -1.18 4.71
N ALA A 14 -4.28 -1.75 3.51
CA ALA A 14 -5.43 -1.50 2.65
C ALA A 14 -6.75 -2.00 3.29
N VAL A 15 -6.74 -3.22 3.86
CA VAL A 15 -7.91 -3.77 4.57
C VAL A 15 -8.24 -2.92 5.79
N GLY A 16 -7.23 -2.51 6.56
CA GLY A 16 -7.40 -1.60 7.69
C GLY A 16 -8.01 -0.25 7.27
N ALA A 17 -7.57 0.31 6.14
CA ALA A 17 -8.12 1.56 5.60
C ALA A 17 -9.62 1.40 5.29
N VAL A 18 -10.01 0.32 4.60
CA VAL A 18 -11.43 0.04 4.31
C VAL A 18 -12.24 -0.08 5.59
N PHE A 19 -11.74 -0.78 6.60
CA PHE A 19 -12.42 -0.90 7.89
C PHE A 19 -12.57 0.46 8.61
N SER A 20 -11.50 1.25 8.65
CA SER A 20 -11.51 2.58 9.26
C SER A 20 -12.50 3.51 8.54
N TRP A 21 -12.56 3.44 7.21
CA TRP A 21 -13.55 4.19 6.42
C TRP A 21 -14.99 3.78 6.75
N LEU A 22 -15.29 2.49 6.77
CA LEU A 22 -16.62 1.98 7.14
C LEU A 22 -17.02 2.38 8.57
N GLN A 23 -16.06 2.49 9.48
CA GLN A 23 -16.31 2.93 10.84
C GLN A 23 -16.53 4.44 10.90
N TYR A 24 -15.80 5.23 10.12
CA TYR A 24 -16.03 6.66 9.97
C TYR A 24 -17.44 6.96 9.44
N THR A 25 -17.90 6.26 8.40
CA THR A 25 -19.23 6.48 7.82
C THR A 25 -20.38 6.16 8.79
N LYS A 26 -20.15 5.28 9.78
CA LYS A 26 -21.14 4.92 10.81
C LYS A 26 -21.12 5.84 12.03
N SER A 27 -19.93 6.28 12.43
CA SER A 27 -19.73 6.99 13.71
C SER A 27 -19.52 8.49 13.57
N ALA A 28 -19.21 8.98 12.36
CA ALA A 28 -18.73 10.35 12.08
C ALA A 28 -17.56 10.81 12.96
N ASN A 29 -16.86 9.88 13.62
CA ASN A 29 -15.73 10.21 14.49
C ASN A 29 -14.48 10.49 13.64
N SER A 30 -14.00 11.73 13.70
CA SER A 30 -12.84 12.22 12.95
C SER A 30 -11.57 11.41 13.19
N LEU A 31 -11.44 10.69 14.31
CA LEU A 31 -10.31 9.79 14.55
C LEU A 31 -10.21 8.71 13.47
N PHE A 32 -11.33 8.10 13.07
CA PHE A 32 -11.33 7.08 12.02
C PHE A 32 -10.98 7.65 10.63
N LEU A 33 -11.28 8.93 10.39
CA LEU A 33 -10.87 9.62 9.18
C LEU A 33 -9.34 9.83 9.14
N VAL A 34 -8.75 10.23 10.28
CA VAL A 34 -7.30 10.39 10.41
C VAL A 34 -6.58 9.04 10.23
N VAL A 35 -7.06 8.00 10.92
CA VAL A 35 -6.51 6.64 10.80
C VAL A 35 -6.62 6.12 9.37
N PHE A 36 -7.75 6.37 8.69
CA PHE A 36 -7.92 6.04 7.28
C PHE A 36 -6.85 6.73 6.41
N GLY A 37 -6.66 8.04 6.58
CA GLY A 37 -5.66 8.79 5.82
C GLY A 37 -4.24 8.23 5.99
N VAL A 38 -3.84 7.93 7.22
CA VAL A 38 -2.52 7.33 7.51
C VAL A 38 -2.38 5.95 6.85
N LEU A 39 -3.40 5.10 6.95
CA LEU A 39 -3.36 3.76 6.37
C LEU A 39 -3.29 3.80 4.84
N VAL A 40 -4.01 4.72 4.18
CA VAL A 40 -3.93 4.90 2.72
C VAL A 40 -2.53 5.30 2.28
N VAL A 41 -1.90 6.27 2.97
CA VAL A 41 -0.52 6.68 2.67
C VAL A 41 0.46 5.52 2.86
N ALA A 42 0.30 4.75 3.94
CA ALA A 42 1.11 3.56 4.19
C ALA A 42 0.95 2.50 3.10
N THR A 43 -0.28 2.24 2.64
CA THR A 43 -0.55 1.31 1.53
C THR A 43 0.14 1.74 0.24
N ILE A 44 0.06 3.03 -0.11
CA ILE A 44 0.71 3.56 -1.31
C ILE A 44 2.22 3.42 -1.21
N ALA A 45 2.82 3.81 -0.08
CA ALA A 45 4.27 3.73 0.12
C ALA A 45 4.78 2.28 0.06
N LEU A 46 4.11 1.36 0.75
CA LEU A 46 4.47 -0.07 0.75
C LEU A 46 4.24 -0.71 -0.62
N GLY A 47 3.16 -0.35 -1.30
CA GLY A 47 2.87 -0.80 -2.67
C GLY A 47 3.92 -0.32 -3.66
N ALA A 48 4.34 0.95 -3.57
CA ALA A 48 5.41 1.51 -4.39
C ALA A 48 6.75 0.82 -4.13
N LEU A 49 7.10 0.56 -2.87
CA LEU A 49 8.31 -0.19 -2.50
C LEU A 49 8.28 -1.64 -3.01
N PHE A 50 7.10 -2.27 -3.03
CA PHE A 50 6.95 -3.60 -3.60
C PHE A 50 7.12 -3.61 -5.13
N MET A 51 6.61 -2.58 -5.82
CA MET A 51 6.69 -2.46 -7.28
C MET A 51 8.06 -1.99 -7.78
N SER A 52 8.82 -1.20 -7.01
CA SER A 52 10.08 -0.59 -7.45
C SER A 52 11.11 -1.64 -7.94
N GLY A 53 11.20 -2.80 -7.28
CA GLY A 53 12.09 -3.89 -7.69
C GLY A 53 11.58 -4.73 -8.87
N ARG A 54 10.34 -4.50 -9.34
CA ARG A 54 9.72 -5.22 -10.46
C ARG A 54 9.66 -4.38 -11.74
N VAL A 55 9.46 -3.07 -11.61
CA VAL A 55 9.50 -2.15 -12.75
C VAL A 55 10.91 -2.07 -13.35
N ASN A 56 11.96 -2.03 -12.50
CA ASN A 56 13.36 -1.98 -12.98
C ASN A 56 13.85 -3.24 -13.71
N LYS A 57 13.16 -4.39 -13.59
CA LYS A 57 13.57 -5.63 -14.28
C LYS A 57 13.01 -5.73 -15.70
N GLY A 58 12.09 -4.85 -16.08
CA GLY A 58 11.54 -4.78 -17.42
C GLY A 58 12.41 -4.00 -18.41
N GLU A 59 13.41 -3.24 -17.94
CA GLU A 59 14.25 -2.38 -18.78
C GLU A 59 15.61 -2.97 -19.15
N ASP A 60 16.04 -4.08 -18.52
CA ASP A 60 17.15 -4.91 -19.02
C ASP A 60 16.67 -5.81 -20.17
N ILE A 61 16.08 -5.20 -21.20
CA ILE A 61 15.97 -5.82 -22.51
C ILE A 61 17.37 -5.70 -23.08
N HIS A 62 18.14 -6.79 -23.04
CA HIS A 62 19.46 -6.87 -23.65
C HIS A 62 19.44 -6.22 -25.04
N ILE A 63 20.00 -5.02 -25.15
CA ILE A 63 20.52 -4.51 -26.42
C ILE A 63 21.72 -5.39 -26.69
N THR A 64 21.46 -6.51 -27.36
CA THR A 64 22.48 -7.27 -28.08
C THR A 64 23.01 -6.36 -29.17
N GLU A 65 24.18 -5.77 -28.93
CA GLU A 65 25.15 -5.58 -30.01
C GLU A 65 26.02 -6.84 -30.12
#